data_AF-A0A3S1AVL4-F1
#
_entry.id   AF-A0A3S1AVL4-F1
#
_cell.length_a   1.000
_cell.length_b   1.000
_cell.length_c   1.000
_cell.angle_alpha   90.00
_cell.angle_beta   90.00
_cell.angle_gamma   90.00
#
_symmetry.space_group_name_H-M   'P 1'
#
loop_
_entity.id
_entity.type
_entity.pdbx_description
1 polymer ?
#
loop_
_entity_poly.entity_id
_entity_poly.type
_entity_poly.pdbx_seq_one_letter_code
_entity_poly.pdbx_strand_id
1 'polypeptide(L)'
;MRFKFFTYLTLSSVLLSTLTISNQELVRASIVQMATKSSISTSTVNENKLITEIANLEVQIVLLKSRYTTNSSQVTSANKKLQNLRQQLKSNSQNILNSAISKAIKEKIAELEVERVVKATAYVEHSPVLMVLAEDIKGLRQRFAQIQPQNSQAVVNRTVSQSIQNKISQLRVQRAKLQNVYSRDSANIGAINEQIQHLEKRLALLK
;
A
#
# COMPACT_ATOMS: atom_id res chain seq x y z
N MET A 1 -39.93 -66.13 27.60
CA MET A 1 -39.85 -66.73 28.96
C MET A 1 -38.72 -66.03 29.71
N ARG A 2 -38.81 -65.52 30.93
CA ARG A 2 -39.84 -65.40 31.96
C ARG A 2 -39.44 -64.17 32.80
N PHE A 3 -40.40 -63.29 33.07
CA PHE A 3 -40.35 -62.29 34.14
C PHE A 3 -40.39 -62.97 35.51
N LYS A 4 -39.65 -62.45 36.50
CA LYS A 4 -40.06 -62.41 37.91
C LYS A 4 -39.51 -61.16 38.62
N PHE A 5 -40.47 -60.35 39.08
CA PHE A 5 -40.53 -59.41 40.20
C PHE A 5 -39.36 -59.31 41.18
N PHE A 6 -39.09 -58.08 41.66
CA PHE A 6 -39.30 -57.69 43.06
C PHE A 6 -39.33 -56.16 43.21
N THR A 7 -40.40 -55.66 43.84
CA THR A 7 -40.55 -54.30 44.38
C THR A 7 -39.85 -54.19 45.73
N TYR A 8 -39.27 -53.04 46.07
CA TYR A 8 -39.49 -52.35 47.35
C TYR A 8 -39.15 -50.85 47.23
N LEU A 9 -39.99 -50.05 47.88
CA LEU A 9 -39.98 -48.61 48.09
C LEU A 9 -38.81 -48.18 48.99
N THR A 10 -38.24 -46.98 48.78
CA THR A 10 -38.25 -45.85 49.76
C THR A 10 -37.62 -44.58 49.18
N LEU A 11 -38.28 -43.44 49.47
CA LEU A 11 -37.84 -42.07 49.22
C LEU A 11 -36.49 -41.74 49.90
N SER A 12 -35.70 -40.85 49.29
CA SER A 12 -35.01 -39.74 50.01
C SER A 12 -34.51 -38.63 49.08
N SER A 13 -35.08 -37.44 49.34
CA SER A 13 -34.52 -36.08 49.30
C SER A 13 -33.68 -35.58 48.10
N VAL A 14 -34.25 -34.55 47.48
CA VAL A 14 -33.63 -33.47 46.71
C VAL A 14 -32.48 -32.81 47.50
N LEU A 15 -31.32 -32.67 46.86
CA LEU A 15 -30.35 -31.63 47.19
C LEU A 15 -30.15 -30.73 45.96
N LEU A 16 -30.84 -29.58 46.00
CA LEU A 16 -30.50 -28.41 45.20
C LEU A 16 -29.17 -27.87 45.73
N SER A 17 -28.07 -28.13 45.05
CA SER A 17 -26.85 -27.35 45.23
C SER A 17 -26.93 -26.13 44.31
N THR A 18 -27.38 -25.02 44.88
CA THR A 18 -27.28 -23.69 44.30
C THR A 18 -25.81 -23.38 44.04
N LEU A 19 -25.42 -23.40 42.77
CA LEU A 19 -24.12 -22.94 42.30
C LEU A 19 -24.11 -21.40 42.32
N THR A 20 -23.75 -20.81 43.44
CA THR A 20 -23.39 -19.39 43.52
C THR A 20 -22.01 -19.19 42.91
N ILE A 21 -21.96 -19.09 41.58
CA ILE A 21 -20.77 -18.57 40.89
C ILE A 21 -20.67 -17.09 41.28
N SER A 22 -19.64 -16.78 42.05
CA SER A 22 -19.25 -15.42 42.42
C SER A 22 -19.03 -14.57 41.16
N ASN A 23 -19.78 -13.47 41.04
CA ASN A 23 -19.66 -12.50 39.95
C ASN A 23 -18.26 -11.86 39.80
N GLN A 24 -17.30 -12.15 40.70
CA GLN A 24 -15.95 -11.59 40.61
C GLN A 24 -15.03 -12.28 39.59
N GLU A 25 -15.25 -13.56 39.25
CA GLU A 25 -14.41 -14.24 38.24
C GLU A 25 -14.82 -13.89 36.80
N LEU A 26 -16.12 -13.71 36.54
CA LEU A 26 -16.62 -13.31 35.22
C LEU A 26 -16.17 -11.89 34.82
N VAL A 27 -16.07 -10.99 35.80
CA VAL A 27 -15.58 -9.62 35.60
C VAL A 27 -14.07 -9.60 35.35
N ARG A 28 -13.29 -10.45 36.04
CA ARG A 28 -11.84 -10.56 35.78
C ARG A 28 -11.55 -11.13 34.38
N ALA A 29 -12.28 -12.15 33.93
CA ALA A 29 -12.13 -12.68 32.56
C ALA A 29 -12.49 -11.63 31.48
N SER A 30 -13.50 -10.80 31.73
CA SER A 30 -13.94 -9.74 30.81
C SER A 30 -12.96 -8.56 30.75
N ILE A 31 -12.38 -8.15 31.88
CA ILE A 31 -11.37 -7.08 31.93
C ILE A 31 -10.05 -7.52 31.28
N VAL A 32 -9.64 -8.78 31.46
CA VAL A 32 -8.45 -9.34 30.80
C VAL A 32 -8.66 -9.45 29.28
N GLN A 33 -9.86 -9.79 28.81
CA GLN A 33 -10.18 -9.80 27.37
C GLN A 33 -10.25 -8.39 26.76
N MET A 34 -10.75 -7.38 27.48
CA MET A 34 -10.74 -5.99 26.99
C MET A 34 -9.33 -5.37 26.97
N ALA A 35 -8.49 -5.65 27.97
CA ALA A 35 -7.11 -5.15 28.02
C ALA A 35 -6.21 -5.80 26.96
N THR A 36 -6.39 -7.09 26.66
CA THR A 36 -5.66 -7.78 25.58
C THR A 36 -6.12 -7.31 24.20
N LYS A 37 -7.42 -7.09 23.97
CA LYS A 37 -7.92 -6.61 22.67
C LYS A 37 -7.53 -5.16 22.37
N SER A 38 -7.42 -4.30 23.39
CA SER A 38 -7.03 -2.89 23.28
C SER A 38 -5.51 -2.70 23.08
N SER A 39 -4.67 -3.53 23.72
CA SER A 39 -3.22 -3.50 23.55
C SER A 39 -2.75 -4.12 22.22
N ILE A 40 -3.45 -5.15 21.74
CA ILE A 40 -3.20 -5.75 20.42
C ILE A 40 -3.56 -4.78 19.29
N SER A 41 -4.66 -4.01 19.42
CA SER A 41 -5.08 -3.06 18.38
C SER A 41 -4.15 -1.84 18.28
N THR A 42 -3.64 -1.32 19.40
CA THR A 42 -2.68 -0.20 19.38
C THR A 42 -1.28 -0.60 18.92
N SER A 43 -0.81 -1.80 19.30
CA SER A 43 0.48 -2.33 18.82
C SER A 43 0.50 -2.57 17.32
N THR A 44 -0.58 -3.13 16.76
CA THR A 44 -0.71 -3.40 15.31
C THR A 44 -0.85 -2.11 14.48
N VAL A 45 -1.55 -1.09 14.99
CA VAL A 45 -1.64 0.23 14.33
C VAL A 45 -0.28 0.92 14.27
N ASN A 46 0.49 0.88 15.35
CA ASN A 46 1.83 1.47 15.39
C ASN A 46 2.81 0.75 14.44
N GLU A 47 2.73 -0.57 14.37
CA GLU A 47 3.55 -1.37 13.46
C GLU A 47 3.22 -1.09 11.98
N ASN A 48 1.93 -1.03 11.64
CA ASN A 48 1.50 -0.68 10.27
C ASN A 48 1.96 0.72 9.85
N LYS A 49 1.95 1.68 10.78
CA LYS A 49 2.46 3.04 10.56
C LYS A 49 3.97 3.02 10.29
N LEU A 50 4.74 2.28 11.09
CA LEU A 50 6.19 2.09 10.89
C LEU A 50 6.49 1.45 9.54
N ILE A 51 5.77 0.38 9.17
CA ILE A 51 5.93 -0.29 7.87
C ILE A 51 5.71 0.68 6.72
N THR A 52 4.65 1.50 6.81
CA THR A 52 4.33 2.50 5.79
C THR A 52 5.42 3.58 5.71
N GLU A 53 5.93 4.05 6.85
CA GLU A 53 6.99 5.05 6.88
C GLU A 53 8.30 4.50 6.28
N ILE A 54 8.67 3.26 6.60
CA ILE A 54 9.83 2.58 6.01
C ILE A 54 9.66 2.43 4.49
N ALA A 55 8.47 2.03 4.03
CA ALA A 55 8.18 1.88 2.60
C ALA A 55 8.30 3.21 1.85
N ASN A 56 7.74 4.29 2.39
CA ASN A 56 7.85 5.62 1.80
C ASN A 56 9.29 6.15 1.81
N LEU A 57 10.05 5.86 2.86
CA LEU A 57 11.44 6.30 2.97
C LEU A 57 12.35 5.54 2.00
N GLU A 58 12.11 4.26 1.75
CA GLU A 58 12.80 3.50 0.70
C GLU A 58 12.59 4.13 -0.68
N VAL A 59 11.35 4.50 -1.02
CA VAL A 59 11.06 5.24 -2.25
C VAL A 59 11.85 6.55 -2.30
N GLN A 60 11.81 7.35 -1.23
CA GLN A 60 12.53 8.63 -1.18
C GLN A 60 14.04 8.47 -1.34
N ILE A 61 14.65 7.46 -0.71
CA ILE A 61 16.10 7.21 -0.84
C ILE A 61 16.47 6.93 -2.29
N VAL A 62 15.65 6.16 -3.02
CA VAL A 62 15.89 5.92 -4.45
C VAL A 62 15.81 7.23 -5.25
N LEU A 63 14.79 8.06 -4.99
CA LEU A 63 14.63 9.37 -5.65
C LEU A 63 15.71 10.39 -5.28
N LEU A 64 16.32 10.28 -4.10
CA LEU A 64 17.44 11.14 -3.72
C LEU A 64 18.71 10.71 -4.44
N LYS A 65 18.92 9.41 -4.64
CA LYS A 65 20.13 8.87 -5.31
C LYS A 65 20.21 9.19 -6.79
N SER A 66 19.09 9.50 -7.46
CA SER A 66 19.10 10.00 -8.83
C SER A 66 19.55 11.46 -8.94
N ARG A 67 19.51 12.22 -7.83
CA ARG A 67 19.78 13.66 -7.78
C ARG A 67 21.08 13.99 -7.05
N TYR A 68 21.48 13.13 -6.13
CA TYR A 68 22.61 13.34 -5.24
C TYR A 68 23.50 12.11 -5.20
N THR A 69 24.78 12.32 -4.88
CA THR A 69 25.69 11.21 -4.60
C THR A 69 25.29 10.47 -3.33
N THR A 70 25.69 9.20 -3.23
CA THR A 70 25.40 8.33 -2.08
C THR A 70 25.87 8.91 -0.75
N ASN A 71 26.94 9.72 -0.76
CA ASN A 71 27.55 10.32 0.42
C ASN A 71 27.00 11.73 0.73
N SER A 72 26.01 12.20 -0.02
CA SER A 72 25.35 13.47 0.29
C SER A 72 24.68 13.42 1.66
N SER A 73 24.56 14.59 2.31
CA SER A 73 23.94 14.69 3.64
C SER A 73 22.47 14.25 3.60
N GLN A 74 21.77 14.52 2.50
CA GLN A 74 20.38 14.12 2.26
C GLN A 74 20.24 12.60 2.22
N VAL A 75 21.04 11.92 1.38
CA VAL A 75 20.99 10.45 1.25
C VAL A 75 21.42 9.77 2.56
N THR A 76 22.49 10.27 3.20
CA THR A 76 23.00 9.73 4.46
C THR A 76 21.97 9.86 5.59
N SER A 77 21.32 11.03 5.72
CA SER A 77 20.30 11.26 6.75
C SER A 77 19.08 10.38 6.54
N ALA A 78 18.63 10.22 5.29
CA ALA A 78 17.53 9.32 4.95
C ALA A 78 17.87 7.85 5.26
N ASN A 79 19.09 7.40 4.94
CA ASN A 79 19.54 6.04 5.28
C ASN A 79 19.61 5.80 6.79
N LYS A 80 20.13 6.76 7.57
CA LYS A 80 20.15 6.68 9.04
C LYS A 80 18.74 6.56 9.61
N LYS A 81 17.81 7.39 9.13
CA LYS A 81 16.40 7.32 9.53
C LYS A 81 15.79 5.96 9.18
N LEU A 82 16.07 5.42 8.00
CA LEU A 82 15.59 4.10 7.57
C LEU A 82 16.08 2.99 8.50
N GLN A 83 17.37 3.01 8.87
CA GLN A 83 17.96 2.04 9.79
C GLN A 83 17.30 2.11 11.17
N ASN A 84 17.11 3.31 11.71
CA ASN A 84 16.45 3.50 13.01
C ASN A 84 15.01 2.97 13.00
N LEU A 85 14.24 3.24 11.93
CA LEU A 85 12.88 2.73 11.80
C LEU A 85 12.84 1.20 11.68
N ARG A 86 13.79 0.60 10.96
CA ARG A 86 13.91 -0.86 10.86
C ARG A 86 14.24 -1.52 12.19
N GLN A 87 15.08 -0.90 13.03
CA GLN A 87 15.39 -1.40 14.37
C GLN A 87 14.17 -1.37 15.31
N GLN A 88 13.25 -0.43 15.09
CA GLN A 88 11.99 -0.36 15.84
C GLN A 88 10.99 -1.43 15.40
N LEU A 89 11.15 -2.00 14.21
CA LEU A 89 10.29 -3.07 13.71
C LEU A 89 10.69 -4.41 14.34
N LYS A 90 9.75 -5.08 15.00
CA LYS A 90 9.99 -6.43 15.56
C LYS A 90 10.13 -7.45 14.43
N SER A 91 10.98 -8.45 14.63
CA SER A 91 11.56 -9.35 13.63
C SER A 91 10.60 -10.21 12.78
N ASN A 92 9.30 -10.24 13.09
CA ASN A 92 8.33 -11.09 12.37
C ASN A 92 7.64 -10.42 11.16
N SER A 93 7.97 -9.16 10.84
CA SER A 93 7.25 -8.38 9.82
C SER A 93 7.99 -8.19 8.49
N GLN A 94 9.07 -8.93 8.24
CA GLN A 94 9.89 -8.72 7.04
C GLN A 94 9.13 -8.94 5.72
N ASN A 95 8.28 -9.97 5.64
CA ASN A 95 7.46 -10.23 4.45
C ASN A 95 6.42 -9.13 4.21
N ILE A 96 5.78 -8.67 5.27
CA ILE A 96 4.81 -7.57 5.24
C ILE A 96 5.51 -6.28 4.82
N LEU A 97 6.68 -6.01 5.38
CA LEU A 97 7.50 -4.86 5.04
C LEU A 97 7.93 -4.89 3.57
N ASN A 98 8.46 -6.01 3.08
CA ASN A 98 8.86 -6.16 1.68
C ASN A 98 7.68 -5.97 0.73
N SER A 99 6.50 -6.48 1.10
CA SER A 99 5.25 -6.26 0.34
C SER A 99 4.86 -4.77 0.31
N ALA A 100 4.94 -4.09 1.45
CA ALA A 100 4.65 -2.66 1.56
C ALA A 100 5.64 -1.80 0.74
N ILE A 101 6.95 -2.09 0.83
CA ILE A 101 7.98 -1.41 0.03
C ILE A 101 7.71 -1.66 -1.47
N SER A 102 7.46 -2.92 -1.86
CA SER A 102 7.15 -3.27 -3.26
C SER A 102 5.92 -2.51 -3.77
N LYS A 103 4.88 -2.41 -2.94
CA LYS A 103 3.66 -1.65 -3.24
C LYS A 103 3.95 -0.16 -3.42
N ALA A 104 4.68 0.46 -2.49
CA ALA A 104 5.02 1.87 -2.57
C ALA A 104 5.87 2.18 -3.81
N ILE A 105 6.84 1.32 -4.14
CA ILE A 105 7.69 1.49 -5.32
C ILE A 105 6.88 1.38 -6.62
N LYS A 106 6.05 0.34 -6.80
CA LYS A 106 5.27 0.18 -8.05
C LYS A 106 4.26 1.32 -8.24
N GLU A 107 3.65 1.80 -7.14
CA GLU A 107 2.74 2.95 -7.17
C GLU A 107 3.49 4.22 -7.57
N LYS A 108 4.69 4.44 -7.01
CA LYS A 108 5.50 5.61 -7.39
C LYS A 108 6.00 5.55 -8.83
N ILE A 109 6.39 4.37 -9.33
CA ILE A 109 6.73 4.20 -10.75
C ILE A 109 5.54 4.58 -11.63
N ALA A 110 4.34 4.09 -11.29
CA ALA A 110 3.13 4.38 -12.07
C ALA A 110 2.73 5.86 -12.04
N GLU A 111 2.93 6.54 -10.91
CA GLU A 111 2.74 7.99 -10.79
C GLU A 111 3.74 8.75 -11.68
N LEU A 112 5.03 8.47 -11.56
CA LEU A 112 6.09 9.16 -12.30
C LEU A 112 6.03 8.90 -13.81
N GLU A 113 5.62 7.69 -14.22
CA GLU A 113 5.44 7.39 -15.65
C GLU A 113 4.31 8.22 -16.25
N VAL A 114 3.16 8.33 -15.54
CA VAL A 114 2.07 9.20 -15.97
C VAL A 114 2.54 10.66 -16.04
N GLU A 115 3.23 11.14 -15.00
CA GLU A 115 3.78 12.49 -14.97
C GLU A 115 4.73 12.75 -16.14
N ARG A 116 5.66 11.81 -16.40
CA ARG A 116 6.62 11.91 -17.50
C ARG A 116 5.92 12.00 -18.85
N VAL A 117 4.90 11.19 -19.09
CA VAL A 117 4.15 11.20 -20.36
C VAL A 117 3.37 12.50 -20.54
N VAL A 118 2.73 12.99 -19.47
CA VAL A 118 2.00 14.26 -19.51
C VAL A 118 2.95 15.43 -19.74
N LYS A 119 4.10 15.46 -19.06
CA LYS A 119 5.11 16.51 -19.26
C LYS A 119 5.74 16.44 -20.65
N ALA A 120 5.83 15.27 -21.27
CA ALA A 120 6.39 15.12 -22.61
C ALA A 120 5.57 15.84 -23.71
N THR A 121 4.35 16.33 -23.42
CA THR A 121 3.61 17.21 -24.34
C THR A 121 4.07 18.67 -24.27
N ALA A 122 4.79 19.06 -23.21
CA ALA A 122 5.23 20.43 -22.97
C ALA A 122 6.75 20.61 -23.01
N TYR A 123 7.51 19.51 -23.00
CA TYR A 123 8.97 19.53 -22.99
C TYR A 123 9.54 18.64 -24.09
N VAL A 124 10.68 19.07 -24.65
CA VAL A 124 11.50 18.24 -25.55
C VAL A 124 12.08 17.03 -24.81
N GLU A 125 12.32 15.93 -25.53
CA GLU A 125 12.72 14.63 -24.95
C GLU A 125 13.95 14.71 -24.03
N HIS A 126 14.92 15.57 -24.35
CA HIS A 126 16.16 15.75 -23.57
C HIS A 126 16.09 16.87 -22.52
N SER A 127 14.89 17.34 -22.20
CA SER A 127 14.75 18.32 -21.12
C SER A 127 15.22 17.73 -19.78
N PRO A 128 15.89 18.51 -18.92
CA PRO A 128 16.33 18.04 -17.60
C PRO A 128 15.20 17.44 -16.77
N VAL A 129 13.99 17.99 -16.91
CA VAL A 129 12.79 17.50 -16.21
C VAL A 129 12.45 16.06 -16.60
N LEU A 130 12.43 15.75 -17.91
CA LEU A 130 12.12 14.39 -18.38
C LEU A 130 13.27 13.42 -18.10
N MET A 131 14.52 13.89 -18.10
CA MET A 131 15.68 13.09 -17.75
C MET A 131 15.67 12.67 -16.28
N VAL A 132 15.38 13.60 -15.35
CA VAL A 132 15.26 13.29 -13.92
C VAL A 132 14.15 12.27 -13.68
N LEU A 133 12.98 12.45 -14.30
CA LEU A 133 11.89 11.47 -14.19
C LEU A 133 12.27 10.10 -14.75
N ALA A 134 13.03 10.05 -15.85
CA ALA A 134 13.50 8.79 -16.42
C ALA A 134 14.47 8.07 -15.47
N GLU A 135 15.41 8.78 -14.86
CA GLU A 135 16.35 8.18 -13.91
C GLU A 135 15.66 7.76 -12.60
N ASP A 136 14.70 8.57 -12.10
CA ASP A 136 13.85 8.23 -10.96
C ASP A 136 13.10 6.90 -11.21
N ILE A 137 12.44 6.76 -12.35
CA ILE A 137 11.72 5.54 -12.75
C ILE A 137 12.68 4.36 -12.86
N LYS A 138 13.85 4.55 -13.47
CA LYS A 138 14.86 3.50 -13.66
C LYS A 138 15.39 2.99 -12.32
N GLY A 139 15.78 3.88 -11.41
CA GLY A 139 16.23 3.53 -10.06
C GLY A 139 15.16 2.78 -9.27
N LEU A 140 13.90 3.22 -9.36
CA LEU A 140 12.78 2.54 -8.72
C LEU A 140 12.53 1.14 -9.31
N ARG A 141 12.59 0.97 -10.63
CA ARG A 141 12.47 -0.35 -11.28
C ARG A 141 13.59 -1.30 -10.83
N GLN A 142 14.82 -0.80 -10.75
CA GLN A 142 15.95 -1.58 -10.25
C GLN A 142 15.72 -2.01 -8.80
N ARG A 143 15.28 -1.09 -7.93
CA ARG A 143 14.97 -1.40 -6.53
C ARG A 143 13.82 -2.39 -6.40
N PHE A 144 12.78 -2.26 -7.22
CA PHE A 144 11.66 -3.19 -7.25
C PHE A 144 12.13 -4.61 -7.62
N ALA A 145 12.95 -4.75 -8.66
CA ALA A 145 13.48 -6.04 -9.10
C ALA A 145 14.37 -6.72 -8.05
N GLN A 146 15.04 -5.95 -7.19
CA GLN A 146 15.80 -6.51 -6.07
C GLN A 146 14.90 -7.12 -4.99
N ILE A 147 13.69 -6.59 -4.80
CA ILE A 147 12.74 -7.05 -3.77
C ILE A 147 11.83 -8.16 -4.33
N GLN A 148 11.40 -8.03 -5.57
CA GLN A 148 10.57 -9.00 -6.30
C GLN A 148 11.25 -9.38 -7.61
N PRO A 149 12.18 -10.35 -7.60
CA PRO A 149 12.96 -10.70 -8.80
C PRO A 149 12.13 -11.36 -9.90
N GLN A 150 11.08 -12.09 -9.53
CA GLN A 150 10.24 -12.80 -10.49
C GLN A 150 9.19 -11.86 -11.10
N ASN A 151 9.08 -11.86 -12.43
CA ASN A 151 8.07 -11.12 -13.19
C ASN A 151 8.00 -9.61 -12.88
N SER A 152 9.11 -9.03 -12.40
CA SER A 152 9.18 -7.65 -11.90
C SER A 152 8.64 -6.63 -12.91
N GLN A 153 9.10 -6.75 -14.16
CA GLN A 153 8.69 -5.88 -15.27
C GLN A 153 7.19 -5.98 -15.58
N ALA A 154 6.64 -7.19 -15.63
CA ALA A 154 5.22 -7.40 -15.95
C ALA A 154 4.31 -6.83 -14.84
N VAL A 155 4.68 -7.03 -13.58
CA VAL A 155 3.93 -6.50 -12.43
C VAL A 155 3.93 -4.96 -12.42
N VAL A 156 5.09 -4.35 -12.68
CA VAL A 156 5.22 -2.89 -12.80
C VAL A 156 4.40 -2.39 -14.00
N ASN A 157 4.55 -2.99 -15.18
CA ASN A 157 3.85 -2.56 -16.39
C ASN A 157 2.32 -2.64 -16.25
N ARG A 158 1.80 -3.66 -15.54
CA ARG A 158 0.36 -3.75 -15.23
C ARG A 158 -0.11 -2.57 -14.37
N THR A 159 0.65 -2.23 -13.33
CA THR A 159 0.35 -1.10 -12.43
C THR A 159 0.40 0.23 -13.18
N VAL A 160 1.42 0.42 -14.03
CA VAL A 160 1.57 1.60 -14.89
C VAL A 160 0.40 1.71 -15.87
N SER A 161 0.02 0.60 -16.52
CA SER A 161 -1.09 0.57 -17.48
C SER A 161 -2.41 0.99 -16.83
N GLN A 162 -2.69 0.50 -15.63
CA GLN A 162 -3.88 0.89 -14.87
C GLN A 162 -3.86 2.37 -14.49
N SER A 163 -2.71 2.90 -14.06
CA SER A 163 -2.56 4.32 -13.73
C SER A 163 -2.78 5.22 -14.96
N ILE A 164 -2.23 4.82 -16.12
CA ILE A 164 -2.43 5.52 -17.40
C ILE A 164 -3.90 5.51 -17.81
N GLN A 165 -4.58 4.36 -17.73
CA GLN A 165 -6.01 4.25 -18.03
C GLN A 165 -6.86 5.15 -17.12
N ASN A 166 -6.54 5.18 -15.82
CA ASN A 166 -7.20 6.07 -14.87
C ASN A 166 -6.99 7.54 -15.24
N LYS A 167 -5.75 7.94 -15.59
CA LYS A 167 -5.45 9.32 -15.98
C LYS A 167 -6.17 9.71 -17.28
N ILE A 168 -6.19 8.84 -18.29
CA ILE A 168 -6.95 9.06 -19.53
C ILE A 168 -8.43 9.28 -19.21
N SER A 169 -9.02 8.46 -18.33
CA SER A 169 -10.42 8.61 -17.93
C SER A 169 -10.68 9.96 -17.24
N GLN A 170 -9.80 10.38 -16.33
CA GLN A 170 -9.88 11.68 -15.68
C GLN A 170 -9.77 12.83 -16.69
N LEU A 171 -8.83 12.76 -17.64
CA LEU A 171 -8.65 13.76 -18.69
C LEU A 171 -9.86 13.83 -19.62
N ARG A 172 -10.49 12.70 -19.96
CA ARG A 172 -11.73 12.67 -20.74
C ARG A 172 -12.89 13.35 -20.00
N VAL A 173 -13.02 13.13 -18.69
CA VAL A 173 -14.00 13.84 -17.85
C VAL A 173 -13.70 15.34 -17.81
N GLN A 174 -12.44 15.73 -17.64
CA GLN A 174 -12.03 17.14 -17.63
C GLN A 174 -12.31 17.81 -18.98
N ARG A 175 -12.00 17.14 -20.09
CA ARG A 175 -12.31 17.60 -21.44
C ARG A 175 -13.80 17.85 -21.63
N ALA A 176 -14.65 16.90 -21.21
CA ALA A 176 -16.10 17.03 -21.31
C ALA A 176 -16.62 18.24 -20.53
N LYS A 177 -16.07 18.52 -19.34
CA LYS A 177 -16.40 19.72 -18.57
C LYS A 177 -15.99 21.00 -19.30
N LEU A 178 -14.79 21.03 -19.91
CA LEU A 178 -14.30 22.19 -20.64
C LEU A 178 -15.07 22.47 -21.93
N GLN A 179 -15.62 21.44 -22.58
CA GLN A 179 -16.46 21.59 -23.77
C GLN A 179 -17.77 22.36 -23.51
N ASN A 180 -18.20 22.50 -22.25
CA ASN A 180 -19.34 23.33 -21.87
C ASN A 180 -19.00 24.83 -21.78
N VAL A 181 -17.70 25.18 -21.73
CA VAL A 181 -17.21 26.55 -21.48
C VAL A 181 -16.39 27.09 -22.66
N TYR A 182 -15.69 26.21 -23.37
CA TYR A 182 -14.78 26.58 -24.46
C TYR A 182 -15.20 25.93 -25.78
N SER A 183 -14.88 26.60 -26.88
CA SER A 183 -14.98 26.01 -28.22
C SER A 183 -14.02 24.82 -28.35
N ARG A 184 -14.35 23.89 -29.24
CA ARG A 184 -13.56 22.67 -29.49
C ARG A 184 -12.11 22.95 -29.88
N ASP A 185 -11.86 24.09 -30.52
CA ASP A 185 -10.54 24.51 -31.01
C ASP A 185 -9.75 25.33 -29.97
N SER A 186 -10.26 25.43 -28.73
CA SER A 186 -9.53 26.10 -27.66
C SER A 186 -8.22 25.35 -27.33
N ALA A 187 -7.18 26.13 -27.02
CA ALA A 187 -5.88 25.58 -26.61
C ALA A 187 -5.98 24.62 -25.41
N ASN A 188 -6.90 24.88 -24.49
CA ASN A 188 -7.16 24.02 -23.33
C ASN A 188 -7.66 22.62 -23.73
N ILE A 189 -8.56 22.54 -24.72
CA ILE A 189 -9.05 21.26 -25.23
C ILE A 189 -7.96 20.56 -26.05
N GLY A 190 -7.21 21.32 -26.86
CA GLY A 190 -6.06 20.83 -27.61
C GLY A 190 -5.02 20.16 -26.72
N ALA A 191 -4.59 20.85 -25.66
CA ALA A 191 -3.59 20.34 -24.71
C ALA A 191 -4.05 19.04 -24.01
N ILE A 192 -5.33 18.94 -23.61
CA ILE A 192 -5.85 17.69 -23.02
C ILE A 192 -5.89 16.56 -24.04
N ASN A 193 -6.27 16.84 -25.29
CA ASN A 193 -6.28 15.83 -26.34
C ASN A 193 -4.87 15.30 -26.62
N GLU A 194 -3.87 16.18 -26.68
CA GLU A 194 -2.47 15.79 -26.85
C GLU A 194 -1.97 14.90 -25.70
N GLN A 195 -2.28 15.26 -24.44
CA GLN A 195 -1.97 14.44 -23.27
C GLN A 195 -2.62 13.05 -23.35
N ILE A 196 -3.90 12.97 -23.75
CA ILE A 196 -4.60 11.70 -23.94
C ILE A 196 -3.89 10.86 -25.02
N GLN A 197 -3.55 11.44 -26.17
CA GLN A 197 -2.87 10.72 -27.26
C GLN A 197 -1.50 10.18 -26.83
N HIS A 198 -0.71 10.96 -26.11
CA HIS A 198 0.59 10.52 -25.59
C HIS A 198 0.45 9.38 -24.57
N LEU A 199 -0.55 9.47 -23.69
CA LEU A 199 -0.88 8.42 -22.73
C LEU A 199 -1.36 7.13 -23.42
N GLU A 200 -2.19 7.24 -24.46
CA GLU A 200 -2.65 6.09 -25.26
C GLU A 200 -1.49 5.44 -26.02
N LYS A 201 -0.60 6.23 -26.61
CA LYS A 201 0.65 5.74 -27.24
C LYS A 201 1.51 4.99 -26.23
N ARG A 202 1.70 5.54 -25.02
CA ARG A 202 2.48 4.86 -23.98
C ARG A 202 1.81 3.56 -23.54
N LEU A 203 0.49 3.55 -23.36
CA LEU A 203 -0.27 2.36 -22.97
C LEU A 203 -0.09 1.21 -23.97
N ALA A 204 -0.05 1.51 -25.28
CA ALA A 204 0.17 0.50 -26.31
C ALA A 204 1.53 -0.20 -26.22
N LEU A 205 2.55 0.47 -25.64
CA LEU A 205 3.91 -0.06 -25.46
C LEU A 205 4.10 -0.87 -24.17
N LEU A 206 3.09 -0.93 -23.30
CA LEU A 206 3.17 -1.63 -22.00
C LEU A 206 2.57 -3.04 -22.03
N LYS A 207 2.12 -3.49 -23.21
CA LYS A 207 1.58 -4.83 -23.45
C LYS A 207 2.65 -5.91 -23.35
#